data_AF-A0A0F9IAL2-F1
#
_entry.id   AF-A0A0F9IAL2-F1
#
_cell.length_a   1.000
_cell.length_b   1.000
_cell.length_c   1.000
_cell.angle_alpha   90.00
_cell.angle_beta   90.00
_cell.angle_gamma   90.00
#
_symmetry.space_group_name_H-M   'P 1'
#
loop_
_entity.id
_entity.type
_entity.pdbx_description
1 polymer ?
#
loop_
_entity_poly.entity_id
_entity_poly.type
_entity_poly.pdbx_seq_one_letter_code
_entity_poly.pdbx_strand_id
1 'polypeptide(L)'
;MTVPSAQELTRLRTRPQRTRLHLSVYEPGTVLAAQINMPTISRGERAITINIIGGYHPAVKRGQTCYIGTTPGGRDVGRIRAISASSLILTIAENDKTLRDGLYLTIVNYFEPWAVFPRIVLDDNNIATYYKDYDILYTDQNEQMDPVICMGPNHALFLEQKPPGSPEASIYYSSSGTYDPSDGSLPTGYSWTFEGATITGSSIPDPGYRLYTGSGHFLTSLEVTT
;
A
#
# COMPACT_ATOMS: atom_id res chain seq x y z
N MET A 1 -8.32 5.66 -38.04
CA MET A 1 -7.08 4.93 -38.34
C MET A 1 -6.74 5.21 -39.80
N THR A 2 -5.68 5.96 -40.06
CA THR A 2 -5.29 6.35 -41.43
C THR A 2 -4.47 5.22 -42.08
N VAL A 3 -4.78 4.90 -43.33
CA VAL A 3 -4.02 3.90 -44.10
C VAL A 3 -2.67 4.53 -44.48
N PRO A 4 -1.53 3.88 -44.16
CA PRO A 4 -0.21 4.40 -44.52
C PRO A 4 -0.04 4.51 -46.03
N SER A 5 0.56 5.60 -46.49
CA SER A 5 0.92 5.80 -47.90
C SER A 5 2.00 4.80 -48.36
N ALA A 6 2.13 4.63 -49.68
CA ALA A 6 3.16 3.78 -50.28
C ALA A 6 4.59 4.20 -49.88
N GLN A 7 4.83 5.49 -49.62
CA GLN A 7 6.12 6.00 -49.15
C GLN A 7 6.37 5.67 -47.68
N GLU A 8 5.36 5.75 -46.81
CA GLU A 8 5.46 5.36 -45.40
C GLU A 8 5.69 3.85 -45.25
N LEU A 9 5.03 3.03 -46.06
CA LEU A 9 5.28 1.58 -46.12
C LEU A 9 6.72 1.27 -46.57
N THR A 10 7.25 2.01 -47.56
CA THR A 10 8.65 1.88 -47.98
C THR A 10 9.61 2.23 -46.84
N ARG A 11 9.33 3.30 -46.07
CA ARG A 11 10.15 3.67 -44.91
C ARG A 11 10.10 2.64 -43.79
N LEU A 12 8.91 2.09 -43.48
CA LEU A 12 8.74 1.03 -42.48
C LEU A 12 9.51 -0.25 -42.85
N ARG A 13 9.58 -0.59 -44.14
CA ARG A 13 10.24 -1.81 -44.65
C ARG A 13 11.75 -1.68 -44.83
N THR A 14 12.27 -0.48 -45.08
CA THR A 14 13.68 -0.27 -45.47
C THR A 14 14.55 0.31 -44.37
N ARG A 15 13.97 0.88 -43.31
CA ARG A 15 14.73 1.46 -42.19
C ARG A 15 14.59 0.60 -40.93
N PRO A 16 15.68 0.35 -40.20
CA PRO A 16 15.60 -0.27 -38.88
C PRO A 16 14.65 0.54 -37.98
N GLN A 17 13.62 -0.12 -37.47
CA GLN A 17 12.75 0.47 -36.47
C GLN A 17 13.39 0.31 -35.09
N ARG A 18 13.36 1.38 -34.29
CA ARG A 18 13.80 1.34 -32.90
C ARG A 18 12.68 1.89 -32.03
N THR A 19 12.28 1.10 -31.04
CA THR A 19 11.42 1.56 -29.95
C THR A 19 12.26 1.67 -28.68
N ARG A 20 12.08 2.76 -27.94
CA ARG A 20 12.59 2.87 -26.57
C ARG A 20 11.41 2.64 -25.64
N LEU A 21 11.54 1.63 -24.79
CA LEU A 21 10.58 1.35 -23.71
C LEU A 21 11.23 1.72 -22.39
N HIS A 22 10.42 2.22 -21.47
CA HIS A 22 10.81 2.53 -20.10
C HIS A 22 9.98 1.65 -19.17
N LEU A 23 10.66 0.99 -18.22
CA LEU A 23 10.03 0.21 -17.17
C LEU A 23 10.49 0.78 -15.83
N SER A 24 9.53 1.04 -14.97
CA SER A 24 9.77 1.37 -13.57
C SER A 24 9.12 0.27 -12.73
N VAL A 25 9.90 -0.34 -11.84
CA VAL A 25 9.41 -1.35 -10.89
C VAL A 25 9.35 -0.66 -9.54
N TYR A 26 8.16 -0.53 -8.97
CA TYR A 26 7.98 0.10 -7.67
C TYR A 26 8.72 -0.70 -6.58
N GLU A 27 9.55 -0.01 -5.81
CA GLU A 27 10.18 -0.56 -4.62
C GLU A 27 9.50 0.06 -3.39
N PRO A 28 8.71 -0.73 -2.63
CA PRO A 28 8.06 -0.22 -1.43
C PRO A 28 9.04 0.28 -0.38
N GLY A 29 8.83 1.50 0.11
CA GLY A 29 9.57 2.03 1.25
C GLY A 29 9.31 1.22 2.54
N THR A 30 10.31 1.14 3.42
CA THR A 30 10.15 0.50 4.73
C THR A 30 9.45 1.45 5.70
N VAL A 31 8.37 0.99 6.33
CA VAL A 31 7.61 1.71 7.36
C VAL A 31 8.16 1.41 8.74
N LEU A 32 8.42 0.13 9.01
CA LEU A 32 8.96 -0.36 10.28
C LEU A 32 9.88 -1.56 10.01
N ALA A 33 11.05 -1.56 10.63
CA ALA A 33 11.95 -2.71 10.68
C ALA A 33 12.17 -3.10 12.14
N ALA A 34 11.97 -4.38 12.44
CA ALA A 34 12.10 -4.90 13.79
C ALA A 34 12.69 -6.31 13.79
N GLN A 35 13.15 -6.77 14.95
CA GLN A 35 13.57 -8.14 15.19
C GLN A 35 12.71 -8.76 16.28
N ILE A 36 12.33 -10.02 16.09
CA ILE A 36 11.58 -10.80 17.09
C ILE A 36 12.45 -10.96 18.33
N ASN A 37 11.89 -10.61 19.49
CA ASN A 37 12.51 -10.72 20.81
C ASN A 37 11.59 -11.54 21.72
N MET A 38 11.41 -12.80 21.37
CA MET A 38 10.49 -13.71 22.02
C MET A 38 11.08 -15.13 22.00
N PRO A 39 11.60 -15.63 23.13
CA PRO A 39 12.37 -16.89 23.17
C PRO A 39 11.51 -18.13 22.86
N THR A 40 10.22 -18.07 23.18
CA THR A 40 9.26 -19.14 22.89
C THR A 40 8.06 -18.54 22.16
N ILE A 41 7.81 -19.01 20.95
CA ILE A 41 6.71 -18.53 20.10
C ILE A 41 5.88 -19.73 19.68
N SER A 42 4.60 -19.71 20.03
CA SER A 42 3.67 -20.74 19.61
C SER A 42 3.36 -20.59 18.12
N ARG A 43 3.08 -21.71 17.45
CA ARG A 43 2.60 -21.66 16.07
C ARG A 43 1.26 -20.92 16.03
N GLY A 44 1.14 -19.94 15.12
CA GLY A 44 -0.05 -19.09 15.02
C GLY A 44 -0.09 -17.94 16.03
N GLU A 45 0.99 -17.70 16.78
CA GLU A 45 1.10 -16.50 17.60
C GLU A 45 0.92 -15.25 16.73
N ARG A 46 0.12 -14.31 17.23
CA ARG A 46 -0.19 -13.05 16.53
C ARG A 46 0.47 -11.85 17.19
N ALA A 47 0.63 -11.86 18.50
CA ALA A 47 1.22 -10.77 19.25
C ALA A 47 2.72 -11.04 19.44
N ILE A 48 3.54 -10.47 18.57
CA ILE A 48 4.97 -10.73 18.54
C ILE A 48 5.70 -9.64 19.30
N THR A 49 6.42 -10.01 20.37
CA THR A 49 7.34 -9.09 21.05
C THR A 49 8.53 -8.81 20.14
N ILE A 50 8.85 -7.52 19.97
CA ILE A 50 9.85 -7.06 19.02
C ILE A 50 10.80 -6.03 19.64
N ASN A 51 12.01 -5.95 19.07
CA ASN A 51 12.92 -4.82 19.19
C ASN A 51 12.87 -4.03 17.88
N ILE A 52 12.50 -2.76 17.92
CA ILE A 52 12.53 -1.89 16.74
C ILE A 52 13.98 -1.57 16.38
N ILE A 53 14.33 -1.77 15.11
CA ILE A 53 15.66 -1.50 14.55
C ILE A 53 15.64 -0.26 13.65
N GLY A 54 14.48 0.08 13.09
CA GLY A 54 14.29 1.30 12.31
C GLY A 54 12.82 1.55 11.95
N GLY A 55 12.53 2.76 11.45
CA GLY A 55 11.18 3.18 11.07
C GLY A 55 10.34 3.71 12.24
N TYR A 56 9.03 3.85 12.04
CA TYR A 56 8.12 4.51 12.99
C TYR A 56 6.84 3.68 13.16
N HIS A 57 6.68 3.04 14.32
CA HIS A 57 5.57 2.10 14.56
C HIS A 57 4.16 2.70 14.40
N PRO A 58 3.87 3.98 14.74
CA PRO A 58 2.55 4.55 14.50
C PRO A 58 2.21 4.77 13.03
N ALA A 59 3.19 4.69 12.12
CA ALA A 59 2.94 4.71 10.67
C ALA A 59 2.51 3.34 10.11
N VAL A 60 2.54 2.28 10.92
CA VAL A 60 2.07 0.95 10.52
C VAL A 60 0.55 0.98 10.38
N LYS A 61 0.07 0.66 9.19
CA LYS A 61 -1.37 0.56 8.88
C LYS A 61 -1.79 -0.90 8.81
N ARG A 62 -3.00 -1.19 9.29
CA ARG A 62 -3.61 -2.52 9.14
C ARG A 62 -3.67 -2.88 7.65
N GLY A 63 -3.20 -4.08 7.31
CA GLY A 63 -3.19 -4.54 5.93
C GLY A 63 -1.83 -4.49 5.24
N GLN A 64 -0.87 -3.71 5.76
CA GLN A 64 0.45 -3.60 5.14
C GLN A 64 1.18 -4.94 5.11
N THR A 65 2.00 -5.15 4.09
CA THR A 65 2.84 -6.34 3.95
C THR A 65 4.01 -6.28 4.92
N CYS A 66 4.18 -7.35 5.69
CA CYS A 66 5.33 -7.62 6.53
C CYS A 66 6.15 -8.78 5.93
N TYR A 67 7.41 -8.51 5.59
CA TYR A 67 8.38 -9.54 5.23
C TYR A 67 8.97 -10.18 6.48
N ILE A 68 9.18 -11.48 6.41
CA ILE A 68 9.78 -12.29 7.49
C ILE A 68 11.06 -12.90 6.92
N GLY A 69 12.19 -12.63 7.55
CA GLY A 69 13.48 -13.10 7.06
C GLY A 69 14.50 -13.43 8.12
N THR A 70 15.55 -14.14 7.70
CA THR A 70 16.73 -14.43 8.53
C THR A 70 17.74 -13.28 8.56
N THR A 71 17.57 -12.29 7.69
CA THR A 71 18.37 -11.05 7.61
C THR A 71 17.47 -9.81 7.58
N PRO A 72 17.97 -8.61 7.93
CA PRO A 72 17.22 -7.36 7.80
C PRO A 72 16.69 -7.15 6.37
N GLY A 73 15.39 -6.86 6.21
CA GLY A 73 14.74 -6.73 4.90
C GLY A 73 14.50 -8.05 4.15
N GLY A 74 14.95 -9.19 4.70
CA GLY A 74 14.78 -10.51 4.09
C GLY A 74 13.33 -10.98 4.06
N ARG A 75 13.05 -11.91 3.14
CA ARG A 75 11.72 -12.51 2.90
C ARG A 75 11.75 -14.03 2.77
N ASP A 76 12.85 -14.65 3.17
CA ASP A 76 13.14 -16.07 2.98
C ASP A 76 12.27 -16.99 3.87
N VAL A 77 11.79 -16.49 5.02
CA VAL A 77 10.86 -17.23 5.88
C VAL A 77 9.43 -17.05 5.39
N GLY A 78 9.08 -15.88 4.87
CA GLY A 78 7.80 -15.64 4.22
C GLY A 78 7.34 -14.19 4.30
N ARG A 79 6.02 -14.04 4.13
CA ARG A 79 5.34 -12.74 4.14
C ARG A 79 3.99 -12.89 4.84
N ILE A 80 3.53 -11.82 5.47
CA ILE A 80 2.28 -11.81 6.23
C ILE A 80 1.68 -10.40 6.27
N ARG A 81 0.37 -10.31 6.47
CA ARG A 81 -0.34 -9.04 6.70
C ARG A 81 -0.10 -8.54 8.13
N ALA A 82 0.40 -7.32 8.28
CA ALA A 82 0.48 -6.61 9.55
C ALA A 82 -0.90 -6.08 9.96
N ILE A 83 -1.15 -6.00 11.27
CA ILE A 83 -2.42 -5.56 11.84
C ILE A 83 -2.24 -4.24 12.57
N SER A 84 -1.28 -4.18 13.48
CA SER A 84 -0.96 -2.98 14.27
C SER A 84 0.44 -3.12 14.86
N ALA A 85 1.08 -2.00 15.19
CA ALA A 85 2.37 -2.00 15.87
C ALA A 85 2.37 -1.01 17.03
N SER A 86 3.05 -1.39 18.10
CA SER A 86 3.45 -0.52 19.21
C SER A 86 4.97 -0.48 19.29
N SER A 87 5.52 0.17 20.32
CA SER A 87 6.97 0.17 20.56
C SER A 87 7.55 -1.21 20.92
N LEU A 88 6.71 -2.16 21.37
CA LEU A 88 7.15 -3.47 21.88
C LEU A 88 6.46 -4.67 21.22
N ILE A 89 5.26 -4.47 20.68
CA ILE A 89 4.43 -5.55 20.13
C ILE A 89 4.05 -5.21 18.70
N LEU A 90 4.32 -6.15 17.78
CA LEU A 90 3.77 -6.17 16.44
C LEU A 90 2.70 -7.24 16.35
N THR A 91 1.47 -6.83 16.04
CA THR A 91 0.37 -7.75 15.78
C THR A 91 0.32 -8.10 14.31
N ILE A 92 0.37 -9.39 13.99
CA ILE A 92 0.25 -9.94 12.63
C ILE A 92 -1.09 -10.66 12.44
N ALA A 93 -1.46 -10.91 11.19
CA ALA A 93 -2.68 -11.66 10.87
C ALA A 93 -2.60 -13.13 11.34
N GLU A 94 -3.75 -13.80 11.31
CA GLU A 94 -3.83 -15.25 11.50
C GLU A 94 -2.86 -15.97 10.56
N ASN A 95 -2.10 -16.91 11.12
CA ASN A 95 -0.98 -17.50 10.41
C ASN A 95 -0.59 -18.88 10.91
N ASP A 96 0.22 -19.56 10.11
CA ASP A 96 0.76 -20.88 10.39
C ASP A 96 2.29 -20.89 10.43
N LYS A 97 2.91 -19.71 10.48
CA LYS A 97 4.35 -19.52 10.29
C LYS A 97 5.14 -20.03 11.49
N THR A 98 6.28 -20.65 11.19
CA THR A 98 7.27 -21.05 12.20
C THR A 98 8.14 -19.84 12.54
N LEU A 99 7.64 -18.98 13.40
CA LEU A 99 8.39 -17.85 13.94
C LEU A 99 9.34 -18.34 15.03
N ARG A 100 10.49 -17.67 15.15
CA ARG A 100 11.47 -17.90 16.22
C ARG A 100 12.16 -16.59 16.58
N ASP A 101 12.75 -16.58 17.77
CA ASP A 101 13.57 -15.48 18.24
C ASP A 101 14.66 -15.10 17.23
N GLY A 102 14.95 -13.81 17.10
CA GLY A 102 16.01 -13.27 16.24
C GLY A 102 15.66 -13.13 14.75
N LEU A 103 14.48 -13.58 14.29
CA LEU A 103 14.02 -13.28 12.92
C LEU A 103 13.72 -11.80 12.73
N TYR A 104 13.83 -11.32 11.50
CA TYR A 104 13.56 -9.94 11.13
C TYR A 104 12.17 -9.80 10.53
N LEU A 105 11.47 -8.74 10.95
CA LEU A 105 10.16 -8.33 10.46
C LEU A 105 10.30 -6.96 9.81
N THR A 106 9.97 -6.86 8.51
CA THR A 106 10.06 -5.61 7.75
C THR A 106 8.70 -5.27 7.17
N ILE A 107 8.05 -4.26 7.72
CA ILE A 107 6.78 -3.74 7.22
C ILE A 107 7.09 -2.72 6.14
N VAL A 108 6.53 -2.94 4.95
CA VAL A 108 6.68 -2.06 3.81
C VAL A 108 5.40 -1.29 3.52
N ASN A 109 5.53 -0.14 2.88
CA ASN A 109 4.40 0.69 2.48
C ASN A 109 3.72 0.14 1.22
N TYR A 110 3.21 -1.08 1.32
CA TYR A 110 2.60 -1.83 0.24
C TYR A 110 1.56 -2.80 0.80
N PHE A 111 0.49 -2.99 0.05
CA PHE A 111 -0.64 -3.83 0.42
C PHE A 111 -0.78 -4.92 -0.64
N GLU A 112 -0.23 -6.11 -0.35
CA GLU A 112 -0.45 -7.27 -1.22
C GLU A 112 -1.91 -7.76 -1.12
N PRO A 113 -2.45 -8.37 -2.20
CA PRO A 113 -3.70 -9.09 -2.09
C PRO A 113 -3.50 -10.31 -1.18
N TRP A 114 -4.14 -10.28 0.00
CA TRP A 114 -4.05 -11.33 1.00
C TRP A 114 -5.30 -12.19 1.02
N ALA A 115 -5.11 -13.50 1.14
CA ALA A 115 -6.18 -14.36 1.64
C ALA A 115 -6.42 -14.04 3.12
N VAL A 116 -7.68 -13.83 3.49
CA VAL A 116 -8.09 -13.70 4.89
C VAL A 116 -8.50 -15.08 5.38
N PHE A 117 -7.63 -15.71 6.16
CA PHE A 117 -7.89 -17.05 6.71
C PHE A 117 -8.92 -16.98 7.83
N PRO A 118 -9.97 -17.81 7.80
CA PRO A 118 -10.99 -17.74 8.81
C PRO A 118 -10.52 -18.34 10.14
N ARG A 119 -10.97 -17.76 11.24
CA ARG A 119 -10.93 -18.37 12.57
C ARG A 119 -12.27 -19.04 12.85
N ILE A 120 -12.23 -20.30 13.28
CA ILE A 120 -13.42 -21.07 13.63
C ILE A 120 -13.44 -21.25 15.15
N VAL A 121 -14.52 -20.83 15.79
CA VAL A 121 -14.75 -21.01 17.22
C VAL A 121 -15.99 -21.88 17.39
N LEU A 122 -15.88 -22.93 18.19
CA LEU A 122 -17.02 -23.77 18.57
C LEU A 122 -17.63 -23.24 19.87
N ASP A 123 -18.96 -23.20 19.93
CA ASP A 123 -19.67 -23.00 21.19
C ASP A 123 -19.74 -24.32 22.01
N ASP A 124 -20.38 -24.28 23.17
CA ASP A 124 -20.56 -25.45 24.05
C ASP A 124 -21.36 -26.60 23.40
N ASN A 125 -22.07 -26.33 22.30
CA ASN A 125 -22.85 -27.30 21.53
C ASN A 125 -22.11 -27.77 20.26
N ASN A 126 -20.82 -27.44 20.10
CA ASN A 126 -20.03 -27.67 18.89
C ASN A 126 -20.57 -26.98 17.63
N ILE A 127 -21.30 -25.87 17.77
CA ILE A 127 -21.74 -25.05 16.64
C ILE A 127 -20.60 -24.10 16.27
N ALA A 128 -20.19 -24.17 15.00
CA ALA A 128 -19.08 -23.38 14.49
C ALA A 128 -19.50 -21.95 14.12
N THR A 129 -18.82 -20.97 14.71
CA THR A 129 -18.84 -19.57 14.28
C THR A 129 -17.57 -19.26 13.50
N TYR A 130 -17.74 -18.70 12.30
CA TYR A 130 -16.66 -18.37 11.38
C TYR A 130 -16.39 -16.87 11.40
N TYR A 131 -15.15 -16.50 11.72
CA TYR A 131 -14.67 -15.12 11.68
C TYR A 131 -13.68 -14.97 10.54
N LYS A 132 -13.72 -13.87 9.79
CA LYS A 132 -12.65 -13.51 8.85
C LYS A 132 -11.50 -12.83 9.59
N ASP A 133 -11.79 -11.68 10.19
CA ASP A 133 -10.92 -10.96 11.11
C ASP A 133 -11.64 -10.85 12.45
N TYR A 134 -11.36 -11.77 13.38
CA TYR A 134 -12.12 -11.89 14.64
C TYR A 134 -11.97 -10.67 15.57
N ASP A 135 -10.94 -9.86 15.34
CA ASP A 135 -10.59 -8.68 16.12
C ASP A 135 -11.30 -7.40 15.63
N ILE A 136 -12.09 -7.49 14.56
CA ILE A 136 -12.95 -6.41 14.09
C ILE A 136 -14.37 -6.73 14.56
N LEU A 137 -14.93 -5.84 15.38
CA LEU A 137 -16.32 -5.96 15.80
C LEU A 137 -17.24 -5.69 14.61
N TYR A 138 -18.20 -6.60 14.40
CA TYR A 138 -19.27 -6.40 13.42
C TYR A 138 -20.37 -5.57 14.08
N THR A 139 -20.47 -4.31 13.70
CA THR A 139 -21.45 -3.36 14.23
C THR A 139 -22.52 -3.06 13.19
N ASP A 140 -22.10 -2.45 12.09
CA ASP A 140 -22.94 -1.75 11.14
C ASP A 140 -22.44 -1.94 9.71
N GLN A 141 -21.50 -2.83 9.42
CA GLN A 141 -20.90 -2.97 8.09
C GLN A 141 -21.89 -3.43 6.99
N ASN A 142 -23.11 -3.85 7.35
CA ASN A 142 -24.23 -4.10 6.43
C ASN A 142 -25.16 -2.91 6.23
N GLU A 143 -25.02 -1.87 7.05
CA GLU A 143 -25.86 -0.67 7.10
C GLU A 143 -25.07 0.58 6.68
N GLN A 144 -23.82 0.68 7.13
CA GLN A 144 -22.80 1.67 6.80
C GLN A 144 -21.64 0.94 6.09
N MET A 145 -21.65 1.01 4.77
CA MET A 145 -20.58 0.51 3.91
C MET A 145 -19.42 1.49 3.87
N ASP A 146 -18.20 0.99 3.69
CA ASP A 146 -17.04 1.86 3.48
C ASP A 146 -17.16 2.64 2.15
N PRO A 147 -16.70 3.91 2.09
CA PRO A 147 -16.73 4.69 0.87
C PRO A 147 -15.83 4.08 -0.22
N VAL A 148 -16.29 4.19 -1.46
CA VAL A 148 -15.51 3.79 -2.64
C VAL A 148 -14.62 4.95 -3.06
N ILE A 149 -13.33 4.85 -2.74
CA ILE A 149 -12.34 5.89 -3.03
C ILE A 149 -11.86 5.82 -4.49
N CYS A 150 -11.97 6.93 -5.21
CA CYS A 150 -11.44 7.12 -6.56
C CYS A 150 -10.39 8.24 -6.57
N MET A 151 -9.10 7.89 -6.70
CA MET A 151 -7.98 8.85 -6.68
C MET A 151 -7.13 8.84 -7.96
N GLY A 152 -7.63 8.21 -9.02
CA GLY A 152 -6.92 8.05 -10.28
C GLY A 152 -5.91 6.88 -10.30
N PRO A 153 -5.28 6.64 -11.47
CA PRO A 153 -4.31 5.55 -11.65
C PRO A 153 -2.91 5.95 -11.16
N ASN A 154 -1.99 4.99 -11.19
CA ASN A 154 -0.56 5.27 -11.03
C ASN A 154 -0.04 6.14 -12.19
N HIS A 155 0.84 7.09 -11.89
CA HIS A 155 1.48 7.98 -12.87
C HIS A 155 2.98 7.71 -12.97
N ALA A 156 3.50 7.72 -14.19
CA ALA A 156 4.93 7.70 -14.47
C ALA A 156 5.27 8.89 -15.38
N LEU A 157 6.17 9.76 -14.91
CA LEU A 157 6.56 10.99 -15.60
C LEU A 157 8.08 11.10 -15.62
N PHE A 158 8.59 11.80 -16.63
CA PHE A 158 9.97 12.27 -16.62
C PHE A 158 10.00 13.65 -15.98
N LEU A 159 11.06 13.94 -15.23
CA LEU A 159 11.32 15.32 -14.85
C LEU A 159 11.74 16.09 -16.10
N GLU A 160 10.96 17.10 -16.46
CA GLU A 160 11.23 17.96 -17.60
C GLU A 160 12.09 19.14 -17.17
N GLN A 161 13.08 19.49 -17.99
CA GLN A 161 13.87 20.70 -17.78
C GLN A 161 13.00 21.92 -18.04
N LYS A 162 12.66 22.65 -16.99
CA LYS A 162 12.13 24.02 -17.11
C LYS A 162 13.27 25.05 -17.00
N PRO A 163 13.08 26.29 -17.47
CA PRO A 163 14.15 27.29 -17.50
C PRO A 163 14.78 27.52 -16.11
N PRO A 164 16.10 27.80 -16.06
CA PRO A 164 17.16 26.80 -15.96
C PRO A 164 17.36 26.25 -14.53
N GLY A 165 17.50 24.92 -14.43
CA GLY A 165 18.15 24.22 -13.30
C GLY A 165 17.24 23.43 -12.36
N SER A 166 15.91 23.54 -12.52
CA SER A 166 14.94 22.84 -11.67
C SER A 166 14.11 21.87 -12.53
N PRO A 167 14.50 20.58 -12.58
CA PRO A 167 13.72 19.58 -13.30
C PRO A 167 12.42 19.32 -12.54
N GLU A 168 11.29 19.31 -13.26
CA GLU A 168 9.95 19.31 -12.67
C GLU A 168 9.03 18.28 -13.34
N ALA A 169 8.15 17.67 -12.56
CA ALA A 169 6.99 16.92 -13.06
C ALA A 169 5.74 17.33 -12.28
N SER A 170 4.60 17.42 -12.96
CA SER A 170 3.32 17.80 -12.33
C SER A 170 2.24 16.76 -12.58
N ILE A 171 1.54 16.37 -11.52
CA ILE A 171 0.40 15.43 -11.57
C ILE A 171 -0.83 16.15 -11.05
N TYR A 172 -1.96 16.01 -11.74
CA TYR A 172 -3.25 16.54 -11.29
C TYR A 172 -3.97 15.48 -10.43
N TYR A 173 -4.33 15.85 -9.20
CA TYR A 173 -5.05 14.98 -8.27
C TYR A 173 -6.49 15.44 -8.09
N SER A 174 -7.39 14.46 -8.05
CA SER A 174 -8.83 14.64 -7.86
C SER A 174 -9.42 13.41 -7.19
N SER A 175 -10.45 13.60 -6.37
CA SER A 175 -11.26 12.52 -5.80
C SER A 175 -12.52 12.24 -6.64
N SER A 176 -12.59 12.75 -7.87
CA SER A 176 -13.75 12.60 -8.75
C SER A 176 -14.16 11.13 -8.90
N GLY A 177 -15.44 10.86 -8.67
CA GLY A 177 -16.00 9.51 -8.69
C GLY A 177 -15.93 8.78 -7.33
N THR A 178 -15.38 9.40 -6.29
CA THR A 178 -15.51 8.90 -4.92
C THR A 178 -16.95 9.06 -4.43
N TYR A 179 -17.51 8.04 -3.78
CA TYR A 179 -18.86 8.07 -3.23
C TYR A 179 -19.01 7.12 -2.03
N ASP A 180 -20.02 7.38 -1.18
CA ASP A 180 -20.46 6.45 -0.14
C ASP A 180 -21.62 5.58 -0.66
N PRO A 181 -21.50 4.24 -0.71
CA PRO A 181 -22.58 3.37 -1.17
C PRO A 181 -23.74 3.20 -0.18
N SER A 182 -23.58 3.60 1.08
CA SER A 182 -24.59 3.45 2.14
C SER A 182 -25.83 4.30 1.87
N ASP A 183 -25.62 5.56 1.52
CA ASP A 183 -26.68 6.53 1.25
C ASP A 183 -26.51 7.25 -0.10
N GLY A 184 -25.44 6.97 -0.84
CA GLY A 184 -25.11 7.63 -2.11
C GLY A 184 -24.57 9.05 -1.95
N SER A 185 -24.28 9.48 -0.72
CA SER A 185 -23.79 10.83 -0.43
C SER A 185 -22.33 11.01 -0.85
N LEU A 186 -21.94 12.29 -0.96
CA LEU A 186 -20.53 12.65 -1.10
C LEU A 186 -19.88 12.64 0.28
N PRO A 187 -18.65 12.14 0.40
CA PRO A 187 -17.93 12.22 1.65
C PRO A 187 -17.77 13.64 2.18
N THR A 188 -17.74 13.76 3.50
CA THR A 188 -17.69 15.02 4.23
C THR A 188 -16.27 15.52 4.51
N GLY A 189 -15.27 14.61 4.46
CA GLY A 189 -13.87 14.92 4.73
C GLY A 189 -12.90 14.27 3.74
N TYR A 190 -11.81 14.99 3.43
CA TYR A 190 -10.72 14.53 2.58
C TYR A 190 -9.38 14.81 3.26
N SER A 191 -8.45 13.87 3.16
CA SER A 191 -7.08 14.02 3.65
C SER A 191 -6.11 13.38 2.66
N TRP A 192 -5.51 14.23 1.84
CA TRP A 192 -4.49 13.85 0.88
C TRP A 192 -3.09 13.97 1.49
N THR A 193 -2.23 13.02 1.17
CA THR A 193 -0.78 13.08 1.41
C THR A 193 -0.05 12.83 0.09
N PHE A 194 0.88 13.72 -0.26
CA PHE A 194 1.70 13.65 -1.47
C PHE A 194 3.18 13.53 -1.08
N GLU A 195 3.70 12.31 -1.00
CA GLU A 195 5.13 12.10 -0.74
C GLU A 195 5.98 12.77 -1.84
N GLY A 196 7.09 13.41 -1.50
CA GLY A 196 8.04 13.99 -2.47
C GLY A 196 7.54 15.21 -3.27
N ALA A 197 6.26 15.58 -3.15
CA ALA A 197 5.74 16.81 -3.73
C ALA A 197 6.14 18.03 -2.90
N THR A 198 6.21 19.19 -3.56
CA THR A 198 6.45 20.49 -2.91
C THR A 198 5.36 20.88 -1.91
N ILE A 199 4.11 20.50 -2.19
CA ILE A 199 2.98 20.58 -1.26
C ILE A 199 2.63 19.15 -0.86
N THR A 200 2.82 18.81 0.41
CA THR A 200 2.79 17.42 0.89
C THR A 200 1.42 16.95 1.38
N GLY A 201 0.41 17.82 1.44
CA GLY A 201 -0.95 17.42 1.81
C GLY A 201 -2.04 18.39 1.38
N SER A 202 -3.30 17.98 1.51
CA SER A 202 -4.48 18.80 1.21
C SER A 202 -5.74 18.21 1.83
N SER A 203 -6.68 19.07 2.25
CA SER A 203 -8.02 18.66 2.67
C SER A 203 -9.13 18.96 1.65
N ILE A 204 -8.74 19.38 0.44
CA ILE A 204 -9.67 19.70 -0.65
C ILE A 204 -9.94 18.41 -1.43
N PRO A 205 -11.20 18.13 -1.86
CA PRO A 205 -11.53 16.94 -2.66
C PRO A 205 -10.71 16.86 -3.94
N ASP A 206 -10.54 17.99 -4.62
CA ASP A 206 -9.76 18.13 -5.86
C ASP A 206 -8.55 19.07 -5.65
N PRO A 207 -7.44 18.55 -5.12
CA PRO A 207 -6.23 19.32 -4.83
C PRO A 207 -5.63 20.00 -6.07
N GLY A 208 -5.86 19.45 -7.26
CA GLY A 208 -5.31 19.93 -8.52
C GLY A 208 -3.84 19.51 -8.71
N TYR A 209 -3.05 20.35 -9.42
CA TYR A 209 -1.67 20.03 -9.74
C TYR A 209 -0.76 19.99 -8.50
N ARG A 210 0.05 18.96 -8.38
CA ARG A 210 1.15 18.84 -7.42
C ARG A 210 2.46 18.70 -8.16
N LEU A 211 3.46 19.45 -7.69
CA LEU A 211 4.76 19.57 -8.32
C LEU A 211 5.80 18.71 -7.59
N TYR A 212 6.54 17.93 -8.36
CA TYR A 212 7.63 17.05 -7.93
C TYR A 212 8.95 17.53 -8.57
N THR A 213 9.99 17.69 -7.74
CA THR A 213 11.32 18.15 -8.17
C THR A 213 12.40 17.07 -8.04
N GLY A 214 12.12 16.01 -7.27
CA GLY A 214 12.99 14.86 -7.09
C GLY A 214 12.61 13.70 -8.00
N SER A 215 13.60 12.90 -8.39
CA SER A 215 13.37 11.61 -9.03
C SER A 215 13.18 10.53 -7.98
N GLY A 216 12.23 9.62 -8.17
CA GLY A 216 12.02 8.50 -7.27
C GLY A 216 10.65 7.87 -7.44
N HIS A 217 10.31 6.96 -6.53
CA HIS A 217 8.94 6.53 -6.33
C HIS A 217 8.36 7.28 -5.14
N PHE A 218 7.14 7.78 -5.31
CA PHE A 218 6.45 8.54 -4.27
C PHE A 218 5.06 7.97 -4.12
N LEU A 219 4.63 7.72 -2.88
CA LEU A 219 3.27 7.31 -2.60
C LEU A 219 2.37 8.53 -2.44
N THR A 220 1.19 8.46 -3.05
CA THR A 220 0.07 9.33 -2.71
C THR A 220 -0.96 8.53 -1.94
N SER A 221 -1.53 9.09 -0.89
CA SER A 221 -2.66 8.50 -0.19
C SER A 221 -3.81 9.50 -0.07
N LEU A 222 -5.03 8.99 -0.16
CA LEU A 222 -6.25 9.71 0.15
C LEU A 222 -6.98 8.93 1.25
N GLU A 223 -7.30 9.63 2.33
CA GLU A 223 -8.25 9.18 3.35
C GLU A 223 -9.52 10.03 3.26
N VAL A 224 -10.66 9.39 3.43
CA VAL A 224 -11.98 9.97 3.24
C VAL A 224 -12.80 9.69 4.49
N THR A 225 -13.56 10.68 4.94
CA THR A 225 -14.50 10.56 6.07
C THR A 225 -15.91 10.80 5.55
N THR A 226 -16.84 9.96 5.99
CA THR A 226 -18.27 10.07 5.69
C THR A 226 -19.01 10.52 6.94
#